data_AF-A0A8J2MSX6-F1
#
_entry.id   AF-A0A8J2MSX6-F1
#
_cell.length_a   1.000
_cell.length_b   1.000
_cell.length_c   1.000
_cell.angle_alpha   90.00
_cell.angle_beta   90.00
_cell.angle_gamma   90.00
#
_symmetry.space_group_name_H-M   'P 1'
#
loop_
_entity.id
_entity.type
_entity.pdbx_description
1 polymer ?
#
loop_
_entity_poly.entity_id
_entity_poly.type
_entity_poly.pdbx_seq_one_letter_code
_entity_poly.pdbx_strand_id
1 'polypeptide(L)'
;MYGVVVTPPLFETEIMHVVYVEEKIGLLFIKRAPVTNRAKLTKQERKDLDKAERRRSLVFGDWIEFEESDIIERCIENYVKIYPLHPCRSFGDCLQIASTCVFSPLADGWVNECYCELFGKVRVDPELRNCFLADVAYRCWISVEVTRISSLNVEVGEYIDVSEEQNLVNEAPWNQQDPRFITIISSDTDESDSDLREDFSRVSCPYEICNVEGVLVSERNVYSSQYRYAKITLAYVKRVRRTPVGCRIHFNAYYSIPLQSYIVRSYRPLEKKSFTVKPFAFGSLFLLEVYAKWGPSLPMGYLWSEDEDLGLIHDAEGLLLPILLGKNPYASVCVYVADVGPNRLSRFAVKDLSDMTTKKASAIMNSGYTELSDDGLVLGDGSLLASRYLCLEIRFDSSSPEGWDKLVPGTWINFTAWSSPGIPEFRIKTWNSIFNPVLMQIHAVPTCRGYAFETFGYFKQELGAIKSSVFGFIEIPREKWSLMNAEDKGVTTLWVREDKRNKKTRFVLHSIEAPQDVVKDTDEESLQPLMNDVQQCYVTEKFIVPCKGIDCEGKQLLLRCFNNRAIVNNLIKVSADELLTSIVKLLTTEKPED
;
A
#
# COMPACT_ATOMS: atom_id res chain seq x y z
N MET A 1 -23.41 37.09 6.17
CA MET A 1 -22.74 36.32 5.09
C MET A 1 -21.31 36.82 4.98
N TYR A 2 -20.37 35.94 4.60
CA TYR A 2 -18.96 36.30 4.43
C TYR A 2 -18.56 36.16 2.98
N GLY A 3 -17.77 37.09 2.46
CA GLY A 3 -17.26 37.01 1.10
C GLY A 3 -15.82 37.50 0.98
N VAL A 4 -15.13 37.02 -0.05
CA VAL A 4 -13.76 37.42 -0.38
C VAL A 4 -13.71 38.10 -1.75
N VAL A 5 -12.97 39.20 -1.83
CA VAL A 5 -12.77 39.94 -3.08
C VAL A 5 -11.74 39.21 -3.95
N VAL A 6 -12.20 38.69 -5.09
CA VAL A 6 -11.41 37.80 -5.98
C VAL A 6 -10.93 38.47 -7.27
N THR A 7 -11.23 39.75 -7.49
CA THR A 7 -10.77 40.52 -8.68
C THR A 7 -10.12 41.84 -8.31
N PRO A 8 -9.24 42.36 -9.20
CA PRO A 8 -8.87 43.76 -9.11
C PRO A 8 -10.10 44.56 -9.51
N PRO A 9 -10.08 45.90 -9.34
CA PRO A 9 -11.10 46.75 -9.95
C PRO A 9 -11.15 46.48 -11.47
N LEU A 10 -12.25 45.88 -11.96
CA LEU A 10 -12.37 45.40 -13.35
C LEU A 10 -12.60 46.52 -14.38
N PHE A 11 -13.14 47.66 -13.95
CA PHE A 11 -13.46 48.80 -14.82
C PHE A 11 -12.97 50.10 -14.17
N GLU A 12 -12.29 50.94 -14.95
CA GLU A 12 -11.79 52.24 -14.48
C GLU A 12 -12.91 53.28 -14.27
N THR A 13 -14.03 53.16 -14.99
CA THR A 13 -15.15 54.11 -14.94
C THR A 13 -16.18 53.78 -13.85
N GLU A 14 -16.39 52.49 -13.58
CA GLU A 14 -17.25 51.96 -12.50
C GLU A 14 -16.51 50.81 -11.84
N ILE A 15 -15.74 51.07 -10.78
CA ILE A 15 -14.96 50.03 -10.12
C ILE A 15 -15.92 48.93 -9.62
N MET A 16 -15.85 47.77 -10.28
CA MET A 16 -16.58 46.55 -9.97
C MET A 16 -15.61 45.55 -9.33
N HIS A 17 -15.85 45.20 -8.08
CA HIS A 17 -15.19 44.08 -7.41
C HIS A 17 -16.07 42.85 -7.46
N VAL A 18 -15.51 41.70 -7.79
CA VAL A 18 -16.18 40.41 -7.70
C VAL A 18 -15.93 39.82 -6.32
N VAL A 19 -17.01 39.39 -5.68
CA VAL A 19 -17.00 38.78 -4.35
C VAL A 19 -17.46 37.33 -4.48
N TYR A 20 -16.62 36.41 -4.01
CA TYR A 20 -16.97 35.01 -3.83
C TYR A 20 -17.47 34.78 -2.41
N VAL A 21 -18.54 33.99 -2.25
CA VAL A 21 -19.17 33.69 -0.96
C VAL A 21 -19.08 32.19 -0.66
N GLU A 22 -19.79 31.38 -1.46
CA GLU A 22 -19.79 29.92 -1.38
C GLU A 22 -20.19 29.33 -2.73
N GLU A 23 -19.94 28.04 -2.96
CA GLU A 23 -20.15 27.37 -4.26
C GLU A 23 -21.61 27.46 -4.74
N LYS A 24 -22.57 27.40 -3.80
CA LYS A 24 -24.01 27.44 -4.11
C LYS A 24 -24.51 28.84 -4.44
N ILE A 25 -23.76 29.88 -4.09
CA ILE A 25 -24.13 31.28 -4.30
C ILE A 25 -23.34 31.83 -5.49
N GLY A 26 -24.04 32.32 -6.50
CA GLY A 26 -23.39 32.95 -7.65
C GLY A 26 -22.54 34.15 -7.23
N LEU A 27 -21.53 34.48 -8.05
CA LEU A 27 -20.65 35.62 -7.80
C LEU A 27 -21.45 36.92 -7.57
N LEU A 28 -21.08 37.64 -6.52
CA LEU A 28 -21.66 38.93 -6.16
C LEU A 28 -20.73 40.07 -6.57
N PHE A 29 -21.27 41.28 -6.67
CA PHE A 29 -20.51 42.43 -7.14
C PHE A 29 -20.60 43.58 -6.14
N ILE A 30 -19.53 44.35 -6.02
CA ILE A 30 -19.56 45.64 -5.33
C ILE A 30 -19.29 46.73 -6.35
N LYS A 31 -20.28 47.61 -6.55
CA LYS A 31 -20.15 48.82 -7.34
C LYS A 31 -19.61 49.93 -6.46
N ARG A 32 -18.49 50.54 -6.84
CA ARG A 32 -18.03 51.78 -6.20
C ARG A 32 -18.90 52.93 -6.68
N ALA A 33 -19.39 53.76 -5.74
CA ALA A 33 -20.17 54.95 -6.06
C ALA A 33 -19.40 55.86 -7.05
N PRO A 34 -20.08 56.54 -7.99
CA PRO A 34 -19.44 57.40 -8.98
C PRO A 34 -18.64 58.52 -8.30
N VAL A 35 -17.57 58.98 -8.97
CA VAL A 35 -16.66 60.01 -8.44
C VAL A 35 -17.44 61.28 -8.08
N THR A 36 -17.65 61.52 -6.78
CA THR A 36 -18.33 62.71 -6.29
C THR A 36 -17.54 63.94 -6.70
N ASN A 37 -18.19 64.96 -7.26
CA ASN A 37 -17.50 66.16 -7.74
C ASN A 37 -16.87 66.94 -6.57
N ARG A 38 -15.58 66.66 -6.33
CA ARG A 38 -14.80 67.17 -5.18
C ARG A 38 -14.74 68.69 -5.11
N ALA A 39 -14.97 69.38 -6.24
CA ALA A 39 -14.96 70.83 -6.32
C ALA A 39 -16.08 71.50 -5.50
N LYS A 40 -17.21 70.81 -5.27
CA LYS A 40 -18.38 71.35 -4.54
C LYS A 40 -18.37 71.06 -3.03
N LEU A 41 -17.41 70.27 -2.53
CA LEU A 41 -17.35 69.87 -1.12
C LEU A 41 -16.49 70.83 -0.29
N THR A 42 -16.92 71.10 0.94
CA THR A 42 -16.13 71.83 1.95
C THR A 42 -14.90 71.02 2.41
N LYS A 43 -13.95 71.67 3.08
CA LYS A 43 -12.71 71.01 3.54
C LYS A 43 -12.96 69.88 4.54
N GLN A 44 -14.00 69.98 5.36
CA GLN A 44 -14.39 68.95 6.33
C GLN A 44 -15.08 67.78 5.63
N GLU A 45 -16.04 68.06 4.74
CA GLU A 45 -16.71 67.04 3.93
C GLU A 45 -15.72 66.25 3.06
N ARG A 46 -14.69 66.90 2.51
CA ARG A 46 -13.61 66.20 1.77
C ARG A 46 -12.83 65.23 2.66
N LYS A 47 -12.47 65.63 3.88
CA LYS A 47 -11.75 64.75 4.84
C LYS A 47 -12.61 63.57 5.27
N ASP A 48 -13.89 63.79 5.53
CA ASP A 48 -14.82 62.74 5.95
C ASP A 48 -15.12 61.79 4.78
N LEU A 49 -15.24 62.31 3.56
CA LEU A 49 -15.31 61.51 2.33
C LEU A 49 -14.06 60.66 2.13
N ASP A 50 -12.86 61.24 2.24
CA ASP A 50 -11.59 60.50 2.09
C ASP A 50 -11.46 59.41 3.16
N LYS A 51 -11.88 59.68 4.40
CA LYS A 51 -11.87 58.71 5.51
C LYS A 51 -12.88 57.59 5.27
N ALA A 52 -14.06 57.90 4.73
CA ALA A 52 -15.06 56.91 4.35
C ALA A 52 -14.61 56.06 3.14
N GLU A 53 -14.03 56.69 2.12
CA GLU A 53 -13.48 56.02 0.94
C GLU A 53 -12.33 55.08 1.30
N ARG A 54 -11.41 55.48 2.18
CA ARG A 54 -10.32 54.61 2.66
C ARG A 54 -10.81 53.43 3.51
N ARG A 55 -11.88 53.63 4.29
CA ARG A 55 -12.50 52.53 5.06
C ARG A 55 -13.20 51.52 4.16
N ARG A 56 -13.78 51.97 3.04
CA ARG A 56 -14.50 51.13 2.06
C ARG A 56 -13.64 50.70 0.87
N SER A 57 -12.39 51.14 0.73
CA SER A 57 -11.58 50.82 -0.44
C SER A 57 -11.16 49.35 -0.42
N LEU A 58 -11.73 48.51 -1.28
CA LEU A 58 -11.41 47.09 -1.33
C LEU A 58 -10.17 46.82 -2.18
N VAL A 59 -9.40 45.82 -1.77
CA VAL A 59 -8.29 45.24 -2.53
C VAL A 59 -8.50 43.73 -2.66
N PHE A 60 -7.71 43.13 -3.55
CA PHE A 60 -7.65 41.68 -3.72
C PHE A 60 -7.40 40.94 -2.40
N GLY A 61 -8.23 39.94 -2.10
CA GLY A 61 -8.12 39.13 -0.89
C GLY A 61 -8.70 39.78 0.36
N ASP A 62 -9.32 40.97 0.27
CA ASP A 62 -10.10 41.52 1.37
C ASP A 62 -11.32 40.64 1.66
N TRP A 63 -11.55 40.40 2.94
CA TRP A 63 -12.74 39.70 3.43
C TRP A 63 -13.77 40.70 3.93
N ILE A 64 -15.03 40.44 3.62
CA ILE A 64 -16.16 41.28 3.97
C ILE A 64 -17.28 40.47 4.61
N GLU A 65 -18.04 41.14 5.46
CA GLU A 65 -19.28 40.66 6.06
C GLU A 65 -20.44 41.57 5.64
N PHE A 66 -21.58 40.98 5.29
CA PHE A 66 -22.79 41.67 4.84
C PHE A 66 -24.04 40.85 5.15
N GLU A 67 -25.22 41.48 5.18
CA GLU A 67 -26.49 40.78 5.35
C GLU A 67 -27.08 40.36 3.99
N GLU A 68 -27.93 39.33 3.98
CA GLU A 68 -28.62 38.90 2.74
C GLU A 68 -29.54 39.99 2.19
N SER A 69 -30.09 40.82 3.09
CA SER A 69 -30.90 42.01 2.78
C SER A 69 -30.13 43.09 2.01
N ASP A 70 -28.79 43.11 2.10
CA ASP A 70 -27.93 44.08 1.41
C ASP A 70 -27.65 43.69 -0.06
N ILE A 71 -28.17 42.55 -0.52
CA ILE A 71 -27.97 42.04 -1.88
C ILE A 71 -29.14 42.48 -2.78
N ILE A 72 -28.88 43.40 -3.70
CA ILE A 72 -29.85 43.86 -4.70
C ILE A 72 -29.30 43.58 -6.09
N GLU A 73 -30.02 42.79 -6.89
CA GLU A 73 -29.61 42.42 -8.26
C GLU A 73 -28.16 41.87 -8.33
N ARG A 74 -27.77 41.04 -7.35
CA ARG A 74 -26.41 40.49 -7.16
C ARG A 74 -25.33 41.52 -6.78
N CYS A 75 -25.70 42.77 -6.52
CA CYS A 75 -24.81 43.79 -6.00
C CYS A 75 -24.94 43.90 -4.48
N ILE A 76 -23.81 43.94 -3.77
CA ILE A 76 -23.76 44.17 -2.32
C ILE A 76 -23.69 45.68 -2.10
N GLU A 77 -24.72 46.26 -1.48
CA GLU A 77 -24.79 47.70 -1.22
C GLU A 77 -24.04 48.12 0.04
N ASN A 78 -24.20 47.36 1.14
CA ASN A 78 -23.52 47.59 2.40
C ASN A 78 -22.68 46.38 2.79
N TYR A 79 -21.50 46.66 3.35
CA TYR A 79 -20.59 45.65 3.86
C TYR A 79 -19.65 46.25 4.90
N VAL A 80 -19.08 45.37 5.71
CA VAL A 80 -18.02 45.68 6.67
C VAL A 80 -16.79 44.84 6.31
N LYS A 81 -15.62 45.46 6.28
CA LYS A 81 -14.37 44.72 6.14
C LYS A 81 -14.03 44.00 7.44
N ILE A 82 -13.67 42.74 7.32
CA ILE A 82 -13.30 41.88 8.46
C ILE A 82 -11.86 41.39 8.32
N TYR A 83 -11.36 40.74 9.38
CA TYR A 83 -10.09 40.05 9.31
C TYR A 83 -10.18 38.86 8.33
N PRO A 84 -9.11 38.57 7.57
CA PRO A 84 -9.13 37.46 6.64
C PRO A 84 -9.46 36.13 7.32
N LEU A 85 -10.50 35.46 6.84
CA LEU A 85 -10.86 34.12 7.31
C LEU A 85 -9.84 33.08 6.88
N HIS A 86 -9.27 33.27 5.69
CA HIS A 86 -8.17 32.47 5.16
C HIS A 86 -6.99 33.36 4.74
N PRO A 87 -5.75 32.90 4.92
CA PRO A 87 -4.58 33.58 4.38
C PRO A 87 -4.68 33.77 2.86
N CYS A 88 -4.36 34.97 2.38
CA CYS A 88 -4.34 35.30 0.95
C CYS A 88 -2.97 35.86 0.56
N ARG A 89 -2.54 35.59 -0.67
CA ARG A 89 -1.36 36.21 -1.30
C ARG A 89 -1.66 36.55 -2.75
N SER A 90 -1.06 37.62 -3.27
CA SER A 90 -1.15 38.00 -4.68
C SER A 90 0.21 37.83 -5.37
N PHE A 91 0.20 37.21 -6.54
CA PHE A 91 1.36 37.09 -7.43
C PHE A 91 0.99 37.69 -8.79
N GLY A 92 1.34 38.96 -8.99
CA GLY A 92 0.90 39.71 -10.17
C GLY A 92 -0.63 39.79 -10.23
N ASP A 93 -1.22 39.25 -11.29
CA ASP A 93 -2.67 39.23 -11.52
C ASP A 93 -3.37 38.00 -10.91
N CYS A 94 -2.62 37.07 -10.31
CA CYS A 94 -3.18 35.86 -9.70
C CYS A 94 -3.38 36.04 -8.20
N LEU A 95 -4.62 35.87 -7.73
CA LEU A 95 -4.94 35.74 -6.31
C LEU A 95 -4.80 34.28 -5.88
N GLN A 96 -4.15 34.04 -4.74
CA GLN A 96 -4.09 32.73 -4.11
C GLN A 96 -4.63 32.78 -2.69
N ILE A 97 -5.52 31.85 -2.37
CA ILE A 97 -6.15 31.73 -1.05
C ILE A 97 -5.81 30.37 -0.47
N ALA A 98 -5.33 30.32 0.78
CA ALA A 98 -5.03 29.08 1.46
C ALA A 98 -6.33 28.41 1.92
N SER A 99 -6.60 27.19 1.48
CA SER A 99 -7.76 26.41 1.91
C SER A 99 -7.41 24.93 2.06
N THR A 100 -8.30 24.18 2.71
CA THR A 100 -8.15 22.75 2.93
C THR A 100 -8.74 21.98 1.75
N CYS A 101 -8.02 20.99 1.25
CA CYS A 101 -8.38 20.18 0.08
C CYS A 101 -8.24 18.69 0.37
N VAL A 102 -9.17 17.89 -0.14
CA VAL A 102 -9.14 16.42 -0.11
C VAL A 102 -9.14 15.91 -1.54
N PHE A 103 -8.28 14.94 -1.82
CA PHE A 103 -8.11 14.36 -3.15
C PHE A 103 -8.83 13.02 -3.24
N SER A 104 -9.54 12.80 -4.34
CA SER A 104 -10.32 11.58 -4.56
C SER A 104 -9.45 10.39 -4.93
N PRO A 105 -9.83 9.17 -4.50
CA PRO A 105 -9.36 7.96 -5.14
C PRO A 105 -9.80 7.97 -6.61
N LEU A 106 -8.97 7.45 -7.52
CA LEU A 106 -9.08 7.63 -8.98
C LEU A 106 -10.39 7.15 -9.65
N ALA A 107 -11.36 6.62 -8.89
CA ALA A 107 -12.54 5.93 -9.39
C ALA A 107 -13.82 6.80 -9.53
N ASP A 108 -13.91 7.97 -8.88
CA ASP A 108 -15.24 8.58 -8.62
C ASP A 108 -15.60 9.78 -9.52
N GLY A 109 -15.08 9.87 -10.74
CA GLY A 109 -15.41 10.97 -11.67
C GLY A 109 -14.80 12.33 -11.32
N TRP A 110 -14.10 12.43 -10.19
CA TRP A 110 -13.26 13.57 -9.77
C TRP A 110 -11.84 13.44 -10.37
N VAL A 111 -11.76 13.23 -11.68
CA VAL A 111 -10.48 13.02 -12.36
C VAL A 111 -9.80 14.37 -12.56
N ASN A 112 -8.68 14.59 -11.87
CA ASN A 112 -7.91 15.84 -11.86
C ASN A 112 -8.63 17.00 -11.17
N GLU A 113 -9.45 16.66 -10.19
CA GLU A 113 -10.15 17.60 -9.34
C GLU A 113 -10.01 17.17 -7.87
N CYS A 114 -10.09 18.13 -6.96
CA CYS A 114 -10.14 17.89 -5.52
C CYS A 114 -11.34 18.63 -4.92
N TYR A 115 -11.80 18.14 -3.76
CA TYR A 115 -12.80 18.83 -2.95
C TYR A 115 -12.10 19.81 -2.02
N CYS A 116 -12.49 21.08 -2.08
CA CYS A 116 -11.95 22.17 -1.29
C CYS A 116 -13.04 22.73 -0.39
N GLU A 117 -12.71 22.95 0.87
CA GLU A 117 -13.62 23.52 1.87
C GLU A 117 -14.27 24.83 1.41
N LEU A 118 -13.47 25.73 0.82
CA LEU A 118 -13.95 27.05 0.41
C LEU A 118 -14.62 27.05 -0.97
N PHE A 119 -14.06 26.32 -1.93
CA PHE A 119 -14.44 26.42 -3.35
C PHE A 119 -15.23 25.23 -3.89
N GLY A 120 -15.46 24.20 -3.06
CA GLY A 120 -16.06 22.95 -3.51
C GLY A 120 -15.15 22.28 -4.53
N LYS A 121 -15.56 22.25 -5.81
CA LYS A 121 -14.79 21.59 -6.87
C LYS A 121 -13.64 22.45 -7.39
N VAL A 122 -12.40 21.98 -7.22
CA VAL A 122 -11.18 22.68 -7.68
C VAL A 122 -10.37 21.81 -8.64
N ARG A 123 -9.86 22.42 -9.72
CA ARG A 123 -9.02 21.72 -10.71
C ARG A 123 -7.62 21.46 -10.16
N VAL A 124 -7.00 20.38 -10.61
CA VAL A 124 -5.66 19.98 -10.20
C VAL A 124 -4.88 19.57 -11.44
N ASP A 125 -3.68 20.13 -11.61
CA ASP A 125 -2.73 19.61 -12.60
C ASP A 125 -2.53 18.08 -12.41
N PRO A 126 -2.66 17.25 -13.47
CA PRO A 126 -2.55 15.79 -13.34
C PRO A 126 -1.22 15.33 -12.73
N GLU A 127 -0.13 16.02 -13.02
CA GLU A 127 1.19 15.67 -12.44
C GLU A 127 1.25 16.02 -10.95
N LEU A 128 0.68 17.16 -10.57
CA LEU A 128 0.56 17.59 -9.17
C LEU A 128 -0.36 16.65 -8.37
N ARG A 129 -1.48 16.18 -8.95
CA ARG A 129 -2.38 15.22 -8.31
C ARG A 129 -1.64 13.96 -7.85
N ASN A 130 -0.73 13.45 -8.68
CA ASN A 130 0.05 12.25 -8.38
C ASN A 130 1.00 12.41 -7.18
N CYS A 131 1.20 13.62 -6.65
CA CYS A 131 1.95 13.87 -5.42
C CYS A 131 1.11 13.66 -4.15
N PHE A 132 -0.21 13.78 -4.21
CA PHE A 132 -1.11 13.68 -3.06
C PHE A 132 -1.59 12.25 -2.84
N LEU A 133 -1.67 11.82 -1.58
CA LEU A 133 -2.39 10.61 -1.20
C LEU A 133 -3.89 10.94 -1.09
N ALA A 134 -4.73 10.09 -1.65
CA ALA A 134 -6.19 10.23 -1.56
C ALA A 134 -6.69 10.13 -0.11
N ASP A 135 -7.87 10.69 0.15
CA ASP A 135 -8.56 10.65 1.46
C ASP A 135 -7.71 11.17 2.63
N VAL A 136 -6.90 12.18 2.34
CA VAL A 136 -6.15 12.96 3.31
C VAL A 136 -6.44 14.43 3.04
N ALA A 137 -6.65 15.21 4.09
CA ALA A 137 -6.84 16.65 4.00
C ALA A 137 -5.48 17.37 3.99
N TYR A 138 -5.33 18.29 3.04
CA TYR A 138 -4.13 19.08 2.82
C TYR A 138 -4.44 20.56 2.81
N ARG A 139 -3.55 21.37 3.35
CA ARG A 139 -3.58 22.81 3.17
C ARG A 139 -2.88 23.13 1.85
N CYS A 140 -3.58 23.81 0.95
CA CYS A 140 -3.09 24.19 -0.37
C CYS A 140 -3.37 25.66 -0.65
N TRP A 141 -2.51 26.29 -1.45
CA TRP A 141 -2.80 27.55 -2.10
C TRP A 141 -3.69 27.29 -3.32
N ILE A 142 -4.88 27.89 -3.33
CA ILE A 142 -5.83 27.80 -4.44
C ILE A 142 -5.71 29.08 -5.26
N SER A 143 -5.31 28.92 -6.52
CA SER A 143 -5.26 29.99 -7.51
C SER A 143 -6.68 30.30 -7.98
N VAL A 144 -7.03 31.57 -7.94
CA VAL A 144 -8.35 32.08 -8.30
C VAL A 144 -8.20 33.05 -9.46
N GLU A 145 -8.86 32.73 -10.57
CA GLU A 145 -8.88 33.55 -11.78
C GLU A 145 -10.33 33.80 -12.22
N VAL A 146 -10.68 35.06 -12.50
CA VAL A 146 -12.00 35.41 -13.04
C VAL A 146 -11.91 35.49 -14.55
N THR A 147 -12.45 34.48 -15.22
CA THR A 147 -12.38 34.34 -16.69
C THR A 147 -13.50 35.07 -17.42
N ARG A 148 -14.69 35.12 -16.82
CA ARG A 148 -15.86 35.89 -17.27
C ARG A 148 -16.50 36.53 -16.06
N ILE A 149 -17.26 37.61 -16.25
CA ILE A 149 -17.94 38.37 -15.17
C ILE A 149 -18.74 37.45 -14.23
N SER A 150 -19.20 36.28 -14.70
CA SER A 150 -20.00 35.33 -13.92
C SER A 150 -19.33 33.98 -13.63
N SER A 151 -18.04 33.79 -13.90
CA SER A 151 -17.39 32.48 -13.68
C SER A 151 -15.98 32.58 -13.10
N LEU A 152 -15.75 31.75 -12.09
CA LEU A 152 -14.48 31.55 -11.41
C LEU A 152 -13.76 30.34 -12.01
N ASN A 153 -12.48 30.47 -12.33
CA ASN A 153 -11.59 29.35 -12.57
C ASN A 153 -10.73 29.17 -11.31
N VAL A 154 -10.84 28.00 -10.68
CA VAL A 154 -10.09 27.65 -9.46
C VAL A 154 -9.23 26.43 -9.71
N GLU A 155 -7.96 26.57 -9.36
CA GLU A 155 -6.96 25.52 -9.54
C GLU A 155 -6.04 25.43 -8.32
N VAL A 156 -5.62 24.23 -7.95
CA VAL A 156 -4.59 24.02 -6.94
C VAL A 156 -3.26 24.58 -7.45
N GLY A 157 -2.76 25.61 -6.78
CA GLY A 157 -1.47 26.21 -7.08
C GLY A 157 -0.31 25.48 -6.42
N GLU A 158 -0.30 25.41 -5.08
CA GLU A 158 0.86 24.91 -4.34
C GLU A 158 0.46 24.19 -3.04
N TYR A 159 1.16 23.10 -2.71
CA TYR A 159 1.07 22.41 -1.42
C TYR A 159 1.69 23.25 -0.28
N ILE A 160 0.98 23.36 0.85
CA ILE A 160 1.49 24.02 2.06
C ILE A 160 1.92 22.95 3.07
N ASP A 161 0.95 22.20 3.60
CA ASP A 161 1.19 21.12 4.56
C ASP A 161 0.01 20.12 4.58
N VAL A 162 0.17 19.00 5.27
CA VAL A 162 -0.97 18.15 5.66
C VAL A 162 -1.81 18.90 6.70
N SER A 163 -3.13 18.91 6.54
CA SER A 163 -4.03 19.60 7.47
C SER A 163 -4.01 18.97 8.86
N GLU A 164 -4.01 19.80 9.91
CA GLU A 164 -4.19 19.32 11.29
C GLU A 164 -5.59 18.73 11.48
N GLU A 165 -6.59 19.35 10.84
CA GLU A 165 -7.97 18.89 10.83
C GLU A 165 -8.25 18.00 9.62
N GLN A 166 -8.71 16.78 9.89
CA GLN A 166 -9.03 15.78 8.87
C GLN A 166 -10.55 15.59 8.68
N ASN A 167 -11.38 16.40 9.35
CA ASN A 167 -12.85 16.29 9.31
C ASN A 167 -13.41 16.46 7.89
N LEU A 168 -12.78 17.31 7.07
CA LEU A 168 -13.16 17.53 5.68
C LEU A 168 -13.13 16.25 4.83
N VAL A 169 -12.33 15.25 5.23
CA VAL A 169 -12.28 13.95 4.55
C VAL A 169 -13.64 13.25 4.63
N ASN A 170 -14.36 13.37 5.75
CA ASN A 170 -15.69 12.76 5.93
C ASN A 170 -16.77 13.52 5.14
N GLU A 171 -16.57 14.82 4.90
CA GLU A 171 -17.50 15.66 4.13
C GLU A 171 -17.33 15.48 2.61
N ALA A 172 -16.19 14.95 2.18
CA ALA A 172 -15.85 14.78 0.77
C ALA A 172 -16.95 13.97 0.05
N PRO A 173 -17.40 14.38 -1.16
CA PRO A 173 -18.58 13.79 -1.82
C PRO A 173 -18.53 12.27 -2.01
N TRP A 174 -17.33 11.70 -2.21
CA TRP A 174 -17.15 10.26 -2.39
C TRP A 174 -17.11 9.46 -1.07
N ASN A 175 -16.91 10.13 0.08
CA ASN A 175 -16.84 9.48 1.39
C ASN A 175 -18.18 9.48 2.15
N GLN A 176 -19.17 10.29 1.73
CA GLN A 176 -20.46 10.43 2.43
C GLN A 176 -21.26 9.12 2.58
N GLN A 177 -21.04 8.15 1.68
CA GLN A 177 -21.71 6.85 1.71
C GLN A 177 -20.80 5.72 2.19
N ASP A 178 -19.52 6.01 2.46
CA ASP A 178 -18.56 5.00 2.87
C ASP A 178 -18.58 4.83 4.41
N PRO A 179 -18.95 3.65 4.92
CA PRO A 179 -19.05 3.40 6.36
C PRO A 179 -17.74 3.62 7.12
N ARG A 180 -16.58 3.59 6.44
CA ARG A 180 -15.28 3.88 7.05
C ARG A 180 -15.14 5.34 7.49
N PHE A 181 -15.91 6.24 6.89
CA PHE A 181 -15.83 7.69 7.10
C PHE A 181 -17.10 8.28 7.76
N ILE A 182 -18.09 7.43 8.09
CA ILE A 182 -19.30 7.88 8.78
C ILE A 182 -18.93 8.20 10.24
N THR A 183 -18.97 9.48 10.59
CA THR A 183 -18.92 9.94 11.97
C THR A 183 -20.20 9.48 12.67
N ILE A 184 -20.13 8.43 13.51
CA ILE A 184 -21.21 8.13 14.45
C ILE A 184 -21.19 9.28 15.47
N ILE A 185 -22.01 10.30 15.23
CA ILE A 185 -22.34 11.28 16.26
C ILE A 185 -23.07 10.48 17.32
N SER A 186 -22.39 10.20 18.44
CA SER A 186 -23.07 9.76 19.65
C SER A 186 -23.96 10.92 20.09
N SER A 187 -25.20 10.91 19.61
CA SER A 187 -26.26 11.67 20.25
C SER A 187 -26.30 11.23 21.71
N ASP A 188 -26.31 12.21 22.61
CA ASP A 188 -26.53 12.01 24.03
C ASP A 188 -27.77 11.11 24.25
N THR A 189 -27.54 9.83 24.50
CA THR A 189 -28.56 8.89 24.96
C THR A 189 -27.89 7.97 25.97
N ASP A 190 -28.24 8.27 27.23
CA ASP A 190 -28.35 7.43 28.40
C ASP A 190 -27.58 6.10 28.44
N GLU A 191 -26.83 5.99 29.53
CA GLU A 191 -26.27 4.80 30.18
C GLU A 191 -27.23 3.59 30.20
N SER A 192 -27.38 2.88 29.09
CA SER A 192 -27.77 1.46 29.05
C SER A 192 -27.78 0.98 27.59
N ASP A 193 -26.68 0.39 27.15
CA ASP A 193 -26.60 -0.75 26.21
C ASP A 193 -25.15 -0.87 25.75
N SER A 194 -24.32 -1.35 26.67
CA SER A 194 -22.94 -1.73 26.41
C SER A 194 -22.87 -3.09 25.73
N ASP A 195 -23.33 -3.20 24.47
CA ASP A 195 -23.18 -4.44 23.67
C ASP A 195 -22.92 -4.20 22.16
N LEU A 196 -22.56 -2.98 21.75
CA LEU A 196 -22.04 -2.69 20.39
C LEU A 196 -20.61 -2.12 20.39
N ARG A 197 -19.91 -2.20 21.53
CA ARG A 197 -18.52 -1.73 21.67
C ARG A 197 -17.46 -2.78 21.34
N GLU A 198 -17.84 -3.93 20.81
CA GLU A 198 -16.92 -5.00 20.44
C GLU A 198 -16.70 -5.01 18.92
N ASP A 199 -15.62 -4.36 18.44
CA ASP A 199 -14.80 -4.89 17.33
C ASP A 199 -13.60 -4.01 16.94
N PHE A 200 -13.48 -2.78 17.43
CA PHE A 200 -12.21 -2.04 17.37
C PHE A 200 -11.26 -2.50 18.48
N SER A 201 -10.88 -3.78 18.42
CA SER A 201 -9.91 -4.40 19.31
C SER A 201 -8.61 -3.59 19.33
N ARG A 202 -8.44 -2.84 20.43
CA ARG A 202 -7.20 -2.23 20.97
C ARG A 202 -6.05 -2.16 19.97
N VAL A 203 -6.03 -1.11 19.17
CA VAL A 203 -4.81 -0.67 18.48
C VAL A 203 -3.81 -0.27 19.58
N SER A 204 -2.83 -1.13 19.87
CA SER A 204 -1.72 -0.84 20.79
C SER A 204 -0.74 0.21 20.24
N CYS A 205 -1.10 0.89 19.16
CA CYS A 205 -0.26 1.84 18.45
C CYS A 205 -0.80 3.25 18.73
N PRO A 206 0.05 4.20 19.16
CA PRO A 206 -0.38 5.54 19.50
C PRO A 206 -0.96 6.26 18.27
N TYR A 207 -1.97 7.10 18.48
CA TYR A 207 -2.59 7.85 17.37
C TYR A 207 -1.57 8.73 16.63
N GLU A 208 -0.63 9.36 17.33
CA GLU A 208 0.47 10.11 16.72
C GLU A 208 1.83 9.53 17.08
N ILE A 209 2.76 9.61 16.12
CA ILE A 209 4.16 9.24 16.28
C ILE A 209 5.04 10.38 15.78
N CYS A 210 6.07 10.69 16.55
CA CYS A 210 6.92 11.86 16.32
C CYS A 210 8.40 11.48 16.29
N ASN A 211 9.14 12.06 15.35
CA ASN A 211 10.58 11.91 15.17
C ASN A 211 11.04 10.44 15.06
N VAL A 212 10.25 9.63 14.36
CA VAL A 212 10.52 8.21 14.12
C VAL A 212 11.47 8.05 12.95
N GLU A 213 12.40 7.09 13.03
CA GLU A 213 13.28 6.70 11.92
C GLU A 213 12.61 5.68 11.00
N GLY A 214 12.79 5.87 9.69
CA GLY A 214 12.35 4.91 8.69
C GLY A 214 13.16 4.96 7.40
N VAL A 215 12.92 3.97 6.54
CA VAL A 215 13.53 3.82 5.22
C VAL A 215 12.43 3.93 4.18
N LEU A 216 12.62 4.76 3.16
CA LEU A 216 11.75 4.78 1.99
C LEU A 216 11.97 3.50 1.18
N VAL A 217 10.96 2.63 1.15
CA VAL A 217 11.00 1.35 0.42
C VAL A 217 10.32 1.44 -0.95
N SER A 218 9.57 2.52 -1.17
CA SER A 218 9.01 2.93 -2.47
C SER A 218 8.85 4.45 -2.48
N GLU A 219 8.26 5.01 -3.53
CA GLU A 219 8.01 6.46 -3.59
C GLU A 219 7.12 7.00 -2.46
N ARG A 220 6.28 6.14 -1.85
CA ARG A 220 5.34 6.52 -0.78
C ARG A 220 5.46 5.70 0.49
N ASN A 221 5.76 4.41 0.39
CA ASN A 221 5.79 3.55 1.56
C ASN A 221 7.09 3.70 2.34
N VAL A 222 6.95 3.70 3.67
CA VAL A 222 8.06 3.79 4.62
C VAL A 222 8.09 2.52 5.46
N TYR A 223 9.27 1.97 5.64
CA TYR A 223 9.56 0.93 6.62
C TYR A 223 10.13 1.55 7.88
N SER A 224 9.63 1.17 9.05
CA SER A 224 10.23 1.51 10.34
C SER A 224 10.39 0.26 11.18
N SER A 225 11.58 0.05 11.73
CA SER A 225 11.89 -1.09 12.60
C SER A 225 11.14 -1.04 13.93
N GLN A 226 10.69 0.15 14.36
CA GLN A 226 9.89 0.37 15.57
C GLN A 226 8.40 0.02 15.35
N TYR A 227 7.91 0.21 14.11
CA TYR A 227 6.52 0.01 13.73
C TYR A 227 6.41 -1.01 12.59
N ARG A 228 7.02 -2.20 12.77
CA ARG A 228 7.15 -3.24 11.72
C ARG A 228 5.80 -3.67 11.12
N TYR A 229 4.77 -3.70 11.97
CA TYR A 229 3.42 -4.13 11.65
C TYR A 229 2.56 -3.07 11.00
N ALA A 230 2.98 -1.81 11.07
CA ALA A 230 2.14 -0.73 10.59
C ALA A 230 2.44 -0.41 9.12
N LYS A 231 1.38 -0.19 8.35
CA LYS A 231 1.49 0.45 7.04
C LYS A 231 1.79 1.93 7.27
N ILE A 232 2.91 2.43 6.74
CA ILE A 232 3.31 3.84 6.86
C ILE A 232 3.47 4.41 5.46
N THR A 233 2.75 5.49 5.18
CA THR A 233 2.65 6.06 3.83
C THR A 233 2.88 7.56 3.87
N LEU A 234 3.67 8.09 2.93
CA LEU A 234 3.80 9.52 2.68
C LEU A 234 2.49 10.10 2.15
N ALA A 235 1.96 11.09 2.86
CA ALA A 235 0.82 11.87 2.38
C ALA A 235 1.20 12.61 1.09
N TYR A 236 2.34 13.31 1.11
CA TYR A 236 2.82 14.12 -0.01
C TYR A 236 4.21 13.71 -0.51
N VAL A 237 4.34 13.49 -1.81
CA VAL A 237 5.61 13.19 -2.50
C VAL A 237 6.14 14.44 -3.20
N LYS A 238 7.30 14.94 -2.76
CA LYS A 238 7.89 16.19 -3.28
C LYS A 238 8.33 16.05 -4.74
N ARG A 239 7.85 16.93 -5.63
CA ARG A 239 8.17 16.93 -7.07
C ARG A 239 9.60 17.39 -7.40
N VAL A 240 10.03 18.53 -6.85
CA VAL A 240 11.30 19.21 -7.23
C VAL A 240 12.53 18.57 -6.56
N ARG A 241 12.37 18.03 -5.35
CA ARG A 241 13.43 17.33 -4.60
C ARG A 241 12.89 16.01 -4.10
N ARG A 242 12.66 15.07 -5.03
CA ARG A 242 12.22 13.71 -4.68
C ARG A 242 13.26 13.10 -3.75
N THR A 243 12.82 12.67 -2.58
CA THR A 243 13.67 11.87 -1.70
C THR A 243 13.80 10.49 -2.34
N PRO A 244 15.03 10.03 -2.63
CA PRO A 244 15.21 8.77 -3.34
C PRO A 244 14.75 7.59 -2.48
N VAL A 245 14.26 6.54 -3.16
CA VAL A 245 14.01 5.25 -2.51
C VAL A 245 15.34 4.71 -1.95
N GLY A 246 15.28 4.04 -0.80
CA GLY A 246 16.45 3.62 -0.01
C GLY A 246 16.99 4.69 0.93
N CYS A 247 16.49 5.93 0.86
CA CYS A 247 16.87 6.98 1.79
C CYS A 247 16.29 6.74 3.19
N ARG A 248 17.10 7.03 4.22
CA ARG A 248 16.65 7.06 5.61
C ARG A 248 16.02 8.43 5.90
N ILE A 249 14.91 8.44 6.62
CA ILE A 249 14.16 9.65 6.97
C ILE A 249 13.80 9.68 8.46
N HIS A 250 13.74 10.88 9.04
CA HIS A 250 12.94 11.14 10.25
C HIS A 250 11.57 11.63 9.82
N PHE A 251 10.52 11.15 10.47
CA PHE A 251 9.16 11.54 10.13
C PHE A 251 8.23 11.63 11.34
N ASN A 252 7.17 12.41 11.15
CA ASN A 252 6.01 12.51 12.03
C ASN A 252 4.78 11.98 11.29
N ALA A 253 3.96 11.17 11.94
CA ALA A 253 2.78 10.59 11.34
C ALA A 253 1.62 10.46 12.33
N TYR A 254 0.41 10.37 11.80
CA TYR A 254 -0.79 10.04 12.56
C TYR A 254 -1.45 8.80 11.98
N TYR A 255 -2.14 8.05 12.81
CA TYR A 255 -2.85 6.85 12.40
C TYR A 255 -4.22 7.22 11.84
N SER A 256 -4.41 7.00 10.53
CA SER A 256 -5.71 7.14 9.89
C SER A 256 -6.48 5.83 10.07
N ILE A 257 -7.59 5.88 10.82
CA ILE A 257 -8.50 4.74 11.00
C ILE A 257 -9.11 4.29 9.66
N PRO A 258 -9.68 5.19 8.83
CA PRO A 258 -10.28 4.78 7.56
C PRO A 258 -9.29 4.13 6.58
N LEU A 259 -8.04 4.60 6.59
CA LEU A 259 -6.96 4.07 5.74
C LEU A 259 -6.17 2.94 6.39
N GLN A 260 -6.45 2.61 7.65
CA GLN A 260 -5.73 1.64 8.48
C GLN A 260 -4.19 1.75 8.34
N SER A 261 -3.68 2.98 8.35
CA SER A 261 -2.26 3.26 8.12
C SER A 261 -1.80 4.56 8.77
N TYR A 262 -0.50 4.63 9.09
CA TYR A 262 0.15 5.87 9.49
C TYR A 262 0.41 6.75 8.27
N ILE A 263 -0.13 7.96 8.33
CA ILE A 263 0.01 8.98 7.30
C ILE A 263 1.09 9.96 7.74
N VAL A 264 2.19 9.98 7.01
CA VAL A 264 3.33 10.87 7.30
C VAL A 264 2.96 12.29 6.92
N ARG A 265 2.90 13.18 7.92
CA ARG A 265 2.63 14.61 7.74
C ARG A 265 3.87 15.34 7.25
N SER A 266 5.00 15.07 7.90
CA SER A 266 6.27 15.72 7.60
C SER A 266 7.43 14.75 7.76
N TYR A 267 8.45 14.95 6.93
CA TYR A 267 9.68 14.15 6.99
C TYR A 267 10.89 14.94 6.50
N ARG A 268 12.07 14.53 7.00
CA ARG A 268 13.38 15.05 6.59
C ARG A 268 14.34 13.88 6.32
N PRO A 269 15.20 13.98 5.30
CA PRO A 269 16.24 12.98 5.08
C PRO A 269 17.24 12.98 6.25
N LEU A 270 17.72 11.80 6.61
CA LEU A 270 18.80 11.57 7.56
C LEU A 270 20.15 11.64 6.85
N GLU A 271 21.16 12.23 7.50
CA GLU A 271 22.57 12.17 7.08
C GLU A 271 23.19 10.79 7.39
N LYS A 272 22.46 9.72 7.10
CA LYS A 272 22.95 8.34 7.18
C LYS A 272 23.07 7.79 5.76
N LYS A 273 23.98 6.82 5.56
CA LYS A 273 24.16 6.16 4.27
C LYS A 273 22.83 5.54 3.81
N SER A 274 22.40 5.93 2.62
CA SER A 274 21.21 5.35 1.98
C SER A 274 21.51 3.96 1.44
N PHE A 275 20.48 3.13 1.32
CA PHE A 275 20.61 1.83 0.67
C PHE A 275 20.84 2.02 -0.83
N THR A 276 21.69 1.17 -1.42
CA THR A 276 21.74 1.05 -2.88
C THR A 276 20.41 0.45 -3.35
N VAL A 277 19.83 1.03 -4.38
CA VAL A 277 18.53 0.58 -4.91
C VAL A 277 18.66 0.25 -6.38
N LYS A 278 18.02 -0.85 -6.80
CA LYS A 278 17.83 -1.14 -8.21
C LYS A 278 16.35 -1.33 -8.54
N PRO A 279 15.87 -0.84 -9.69
CA PRO A 279 14.51 -1.12 -10.13
C PRO A 279 14.35 -2.59 -10.49
N PHE A 280 13.17 -3.15 -10.24
CA PHE A 280 12.81 -4.53 -10.56
C PHE A 280 11.40 -4.58 -11.14
N ALA A 281 11.12 -5.62 -11.93
CA ALA A 281 9.83 -5.78 -12.63
C ALA A 281 9.40 -4.49 -13.36
N PHE A 282 10.27 -3.97 -14.24
CA PHE A 282 10.07 -2.72 -14.99
C PHE A 282 9.86 -1.46 -14.12
N GLY A 283 10.45 -1.43 -12.92
CA GLY A 283 10.37 -0.29 -12.00
C GLY A 283 9.10 -0.25 -11.15
N SER A 284 8.26 -1.29 -11.22
CA SER A 284 7.10 -1.44 -10.32
C SER A 284 7.52 -1.70 -8.88
N LEU A 285 8.73 -2.24 -8.68
CA LEU A 285 9.32 -2.49 -7.38
C LEU A 285 10.75 -1.94 -7.34
N PHE A 286 11.15 -1.52 -6.15
CA PHE A 286 12.52 -1.14 -5.85
C PHE A 286 13.12 -2.19 -4.94
N LEU A 287 14.28 -2.75 -5.33
CA LEU A 287 15.00 -3.69 -4.49
C LEU A 287 16.12 -2.97 -3.74
N LEU A 288 16.18 -3.18 -2.43
CA LEU A 288 17.24 -2.69 -1.58
C LEU A 288 18.39 -3.69 -1.57
N GLU A 289 19.61 -3.21 -1.79
CA GLU A 289 20.82 -3.99 -1.61
C GLU A 289 21.12 -4.15 -0.12
N VAL A 290 21.21 -5.39 0.34
CA VAL A 290 21.39 -5.72 1.75
C VAL A 290 22.36 -6.88 1.88
N TYR A 291 23.21 -6.81 2.89
CA TYR A 291 23.98 -7.97 3.32
C TYR A 291 23.15 -8.78 4.30
N ALA A 292 22.94 -10.05 3.99
CA ALA A 292 22.13 -10.97 4.78
C ALA A 292 23.00 -12.13 5.27
N LYS A 293 22.77 -12.58 6.49
CA LYS A 293 23.51 -13.65 7.14
C LYS A 293 22.56 -14.67 7.75
N TRP A 294 22.77 -15.95 7.47
CA TRP A 294 22.03 -17.01 8.12
C TRP A 294 22.55 -17.23 9.54
N GLY A 295 21.64 -17.26 10.51
CA GLY A 295 21.95 -17.54 11.92
C GLY A 295 21.65 -18.99 12.27
N PRO A 296 22.47 -19.66 13.11
CA PRO A 296 22.26 -21.06 13.47
C PRO A 296 20.95 -21.33 14.23
N SER A 297 20.36 -20.30 14.83
CA SER A 297 19.09 -20.37 15.55
C SER A 297 17.87 -20.12 14.66
N LEU A 298 18.07 -19.80 13.38
CA LEU A 298 17.00 -19.54 12.43
C LEU A 298 16.69 -20.78 11.58
N PRO A 299 15.40 -21.06 11.32
CA PRO A 299 14.98 -21.91 10.20
C PRO A 299 15.74 -21.56 8.91
N MET A 300 16.17 -22.57 8.17
CA MET A 300 16.75 -22.36 6.84
C MET A 300 15.76 -21.59 5.95
N GLY A 301 16.25 -20.68 5.11
CA GLY A 301 15.43 -19.76 4.31
C GLY A 301 15.15 -18.40 4.97
N TYR A 302 15.40 -18.26 6.28
CA TYR A 302 15.31 -16.97 6.98
C TYR A 302 16.69 -16.48 7.37
N LEU A 303 17.00 -15.21 7.08
CA LEU A 303 18.29 -14.59 7.32
C LEU A 303 18.12 -13.29 8.09
N TRP A 304 19.12 -12.90 8.87
CA TRP A 304 19.17 -11.55 9.46
C TRP A 304 19.82 -10.59 8.46
N SER A 305 19.30 -9.38 8.33
CA SER A 305 20.10 -8.28 7.77
C SER A 305 21.32 -8.04 8.67
N GLU A 306 22.51 -7.88 8.10
CA GLU A 306 23.77 -7.81 8.86
C GLU A 306 23.80 -6.68 9.89
N ASP A 307 23.23 -5.52 9.55
CA ASP A 307 23.10 -4.37 10.46
C ASP A 307 21.84 -4.43 11.35
N GLU A 308 21.04 -5.51 11.26
CA GLU A 308 19.72 -5.71 11.90
C GLU A 308 18.65 -4.62 11.60
N ASP A 309 19.00 -3.59 10.83
CA ASP A 309 18.16 -2.44 10.50
C ASP A 309 16.84 -2.83 9.82
N LEU A 310 16.84 -3.89 8.98
CA LEU A 310 15.65 -4.39 8.28
C LEU A 310 15.03 -5.62 8.95
N GLY A 311 15.67 -6.14 10.00
CA GLY A 311 15.26 -7.33 10.73
C GLY A 311 15.39 -8.62 9.91
N LEU A 312 14.40 -9.49 10.02
CA LEU A 312 14.39 -10.80 9.38
C LEU A 312 14.06 -10.66 7.88
N ILE A 313 14.87 -11.30 7.04
CA ILE A 313 14.74 -11.39 5.58
C ILE A 313 14.40 -12.82 5.20
N HIS A 314 13.48 -13.00 4.27
CA HIS A 314 13.00 -14.30 3.83
C HIS A 314 13.37 -14.62 2.38
N ASP A 315 14.01 -15.76 2.16
CA ASP A 315 14.28 -16.32 0.83
C ASP A 315 13.13 -17.24 0.35
N ALA A 316 11.98 -16.63 0.06
CA ALA A 316 10.77 -17.36 -0.35
C ALA A 316 10.91 -18.10 -1.69
N GLU A 317 11.86 -17.68 -2.55
CA GLU A 317 12.08 -18.31 -3.86
C GLU A 317 13.24 -19.32 -3.83
N GLY A 318 13.91 -19.49 -2.68
CA GLY A 318 15.01 -20.43 -2.51
C GLY A 318 16.26 -20.05 -3.32
N LEU A 319 16.48 -18.77 -3.61
CA LEU A 319 17.61 -18.30 -4.43
C LEU A 319 18.95 -18.51 -3.71
N LEU A 320 18.96 -18.41 -2.38
CA LEU A 320 20.13 -18.63 -1.55
C LEU A 320 20.30 -20.09 -1.13
N LEU A 321 19.34 -20.95 -1.44
CA LEU A 321 19.37 -22.36 -1.06
C LEU A 321 20.69 -23.07 -1.44
N PRO A 322 21.28 -22.87 -2.64
CA PRO A 322 22.57 -23.47 -2.94
C PRO A 322 23.70 -23.02 -2.01
N ILE A 323 23.67 -21.75 -1.58
CA ILE A 323 24.69 -21.19 -0.67
C ILE A 323 24.50 -21.73 0.75
N LEU A 324 23.25 -21.85 1.20
CA LEU A 324 22.91 -22.42 2.51
C LEU A 324 23.25 -23.91 2.63
N LEU A 325 23.33 -24.63 1.50
CA LEU A 325 23.81 -26.00 1.43
C LEU A 325 25.32 -26.12 1.19
N GLY A 326 26.01 -24.99 1.01
CA GLY A 326 27.44 -24.94 0.74
C GLY A 326 28.29 -25.16 1.99
N LYS A 327 29.62 -25.15 1.79
CA LYS A 327 30.61 -25.38 2.86
C LYS A 327 30.64 -24.30 3.96
N ASN A 328 30.13 -23.10 3.68
CA ASN A 328 30.13 -21.98 4.63
C ASN A 328 28.79 -21.23 4.60
N PRO A 329 27.72 -21.82 5.16
CA PRO A 329 26.37 -21.27 5.06
C PRO A 329 26.15 -20.04 5.94
N TYR A 330 27.05 -19.75 6.87
CA TYR A 330 26.98 -18.61 7.79
C TYR A 330 27.71 -17.36 7.28
N ALA A 331 28.30 -17.41 6.08
CA ALA A 331 28.93 -16.25 5.48
C ALA A 331 27.88 -15.20 5.11
N SER A 332 28.20 -13.91 5.33
CA SER A 332 27.35 -12.82 4.84
C SER A 332 27.33 -12.82 3.31
N VAL A 333 26.13 -12.63 2.74
CA VAL A 333 25.89 -12.58 1.30
C VAL A 333 25.15 -11.32 0.92
N CYS A 334 25.57 -10.69 -0.16
CA CYS A 334 24.88 -9.52 -0.70
C CYS A 334 23.71 -9.97 -1.58
N VAL A 335 22.50 -9.50 -1.22
CA VAL A 335 21.23 -9.80 -1.88
C VAL A 335 20.42 -8.54 -2.12
N TYR A 336 19.41 -8.67 -2.99
CA TYR A 336 18.44 -7.62 -3.25
C TYR A 336 17.06 -8.03 -2.74
N VAL A 337 16.50 -7.22 -1.86
CA VAL A 337 15.24 -7.51 -1.16
C VAL A 337 14.13 -6.52 -1.51
N ALA A 338 12.89 -6.97 -1.50
CA ALA A 338 11.69 -6.15 -1.68
C ALA A 338 10.85 -6.11 -0.40
N ASP A 339 10.22 -4.97 -0.09
CA ASP A 339 9.16 -4.91 0.92
C ASP A 339 7.95 -5.72 0.43
N VAL A 340 7.54 -6.73 1.19
CA VAL A 340 6.37 -7.58 0.91
C VAL A 340 5.11 -7.13 1.67
N GLY A 341 5.22 -6.07 2.46
CA GLY A 341 4.14 -5.44 3.20
C GLY A 341 4.15 -5.73 4.70
N PRO A 342 3.28 -5.02 5.45
CA PRO A 342 3.14 -5.17 6.90
C PRO A 342 2.50 -6.51 7.29
N ASN A 343 2.47 -6.80 8.61
CA ASN A 343 1.87 -7.99 9.21
C ASN A 343 2.43 -9.33 8.69
N ARG A 344 3.71 -9.32 8.29
CA ARG A 344 4.47 -10.51 7.91
C ARG A 344 5.55 -10.78 8.96
N LEU A 345 5.86 -12.06 9.15
CA LEU A 345 7.01 -12.51 9.94
C LEU A 345 8.30 -11.85 9.46
N SER A 346 8.45 -11.75 8.14
CA SER A 346 9.52 -11.04 7.48
C SER A 346 8.93 -10.05 6.50
N ARG A 347 9.19 -8.76 6.74
CA ARG A 347 8.73 -7.67 5.88
C ARG A 347 9.52 -7.59 4.57
N PHE A 348 10.70 -8.21 4.50
CA PHE A 348 11.56 -8.17 3.32
C PHE A 348 11.81 -9.56 2.75
N ALA A 349 11.58 -9.73 1.46
CA ALA A 349 11.88 -10.99 0.78
C ALA A 349 13.01 -10.82 -0.24
N VAL A 350 13.88 -11.82 -0.34
CA VAL A 350 14.90 -11.91 -1.39
C VAL A 350 14.21 -12.05 -2.74
N LYS A 351 14.58 -11.19 -3.69
CA LYS A 351 14.07 -11.20 -5.06
C LYS A 351 15.17 -11.37 -6.11
N ASP A 352 16.39 -11.02 -5.75
CA ASP A 352 17.52 -11.19 -6.64
C ASP A 352 18.83 -11.26 -5.85
N LEU A 353 19.89 -11.73 -6.50
CA LEU A 353 21.22 -11.89 -5.93
C LEU A 353 22.19 -10.87 -6.56
N SER A 354 23.23 -10.49 -5.81
CA SER A 354 24.36 -9.76 -6.42
C SER A 354 25.16 -10.65 -7.34
N ASP A 355 25.86 -10.07 -8.32
CA ASP A 355 26.69 -10.81 -9.29
C ASP A 355 27.68 -11.77 -8.60
N MET A 356 28.27 -11.34 -7.48
CA MET A 356 29.17 -12.17 -6.70
C MET A 356 28.43 -13.36 -6.05
N THR A 357 27.26 -13.11 -5.46
CA THR A 357 26.43 -14.14 -4.84
C THR A 357 25.91 -15.13 -5.89
N THR A 358 25.48 -14.66 -7.06
CA THR A 358 25.04 -15.50 -8.19
C THR A 358 26.15 -16.43 -8.68
N LYS A 359 27.38 -15.92 -8.83
CA LYS A 359 28.54 -16.75 -9.20
C LYS A 359 28.83 -17.84 -8.17
N LYS A 360 28.75 -17.50 -6.87
CA LYS A 360 28.94 -18.47 -5.78
C LYS A 360 27.84 -19.55 -5.79
N ALA A 361 26.57 -19.15 -5.91
CA ALA A 361 25.45 -20.09 -5.99
C ALA A 361 25.59 -21.02 -7.20
N SER A 362 25.92 -20.46 -8.37
CA SER A 362 26.11 -21.23 -9.61
C SER A 362 27.28 -22.22 -9.51
N ALA A 363 28.38 -21.84 -8.86
CA ALA A 363 29.52 -22.73 -8.66
C ALA A 363 29.13 -23.96 -7.83
N ILE A 364 28.32 -23.78 -6.77
CA ILE A 364 27.82 -24.87 -5.93
C ILE A 364 26.84 -25.75 -6.72
N MET A 365 25.89 -25.13 -7.42
CA MET A 365 24.93 -25.85 -8.28
C MET A 365 25.65 -26.74 -9.30
N ASN A 366 26.75 -26.27 -9.88
CA ASN A 366 27.51 -27.01 -10.88
C ASN A 366 28.41 -28.10 -10.27
N SER A 367 28.93 -27.91 -9.06
CA SER A 367 29.74 -28.92 -8.37
C SER A 367 28.93 -30.05 -7.74
N GLY A 368 27.61 -29.88 -7.62
CA GLY A 368 26.73 -30.78 -6.89
C GLY A 368 26.71 -30.50 -5.39
N TYR A 369 25.74 -31.11 -4.71
CA TYR A 369 25.48 -30.94 -3.29
C TYR A 369 26.05 -32.10 -2.48
N THR A 370 26.41 -31.84 -1.22
CA THR A 370 26.75 -32.91 -0.28
C THR A 370 25.50 -33.75 0.02
N GLU A 371 25.70 -35.06 0.14
CA GLU A 371 24.65 -35.98 0.58
C GLU A 371 24.16 -35.54 1.98
N LEU A 372 22.85 -35.39 2.13
CA LEU A 372 22.22 -35.05 3.40
C LEU A 372 21.98 -36.31 4.21
N SER A 373 22.20 -36.23 5.52
CA SER A 373 21.79 -37.26 6.46
C SER A 373 21.19 -36.58 7.69
N ASP A 374 19.94 -36.90 7.98
CA ASP A 374 19.18 -36.30 9.10
C ASP A 374 17.96 -37.16 9.47
N ASP A 375 17.27 -36.73 10.51
CA ASP A 375 15.95 -37.25 10.88
C ASP A 375 14.84 -36.47 10.14
N GLY A 376 13.88 -37.19 9.56
CA GLY A 376 12.81 -36.65 8.74
C GLY A 376 11.43 -37.11 9.20
N LEU A 377 10.48 -36.18 9.22
CA LEU A 377 9.07 -36.43 9.50
C LEU A 377 8.32 -36.74 8.21
N VAL A 378 7.55 -37.82 8.17
CA VAL A 378 6.72 -38.22 7.02
C VAL A 378 5.47 -37.35 6.91
N LEU A 379 5.25 -36.72 5.75
CA LEU A 379 4.12 -35.82 5.52
C LEU A 379 2.89 -36.49 4.85
N GLY A 380 3.06 -37.68 4.29
CA GLY A 380 1.95 -38.49 3.74
C GLY A 380 1.68 -38.35 2.24
N ASP A 381 2.41 -37.50 1.53
CA ASP A 381 2.36 -37.37 0.07
C ASP A 381 3.65 -37.86 -0.62
N GLY A 382 4.43 -38.68 0.08
CA GLY A 382 5.74 -39.14 -0.37
C GLY A 382 6.86 -38.13 -0.15
N SER A 383 6.61 -37.03 0.57
CA SER A 383 7.64 -36.07 1.01
C SER A 383 8.01 -36.21 2.49
N LEU A 384 9.22 -35.74 2.81
CA LEU A 384 9.74 -35.62 4.17
C LEU A 384 9.94 -34.16 4.54
N LEU A 385 9.78 -33.89 5.83
CA LEU A 385 10.20 -32.66 6.49
C LEU A 385 11.42 -32.94 7.37
N ALA A 386 12.55 -32.35 7.04
CA ALA A 386 13.70 -32.29 7.94
C ALA A 386 13.75 -30.89 8.58
N SER A 387 13.74 -30.84 9.91
CA SER A 387 13.67 -29.59 10.67
C SER A 387 14.87 -28.65 10.44
N ARG A 388 16.04 -29.19 10.07
CA ARG A 388 17.20 -28.39 9.64
C ARG A 388 17.08 -27.86 8.21
N TYR A 389 16.31 -28.54 7.37
CA TYR A 389 16.20 -28.27 5.94
C TYR A 389 14.75 -27.92 5.53
N LEU A 390 14.09 -27.06 6.30
CA LEU A 390 12.65 -26.76 6.18
C LEU A 390 12.22 -26.34 4.76
N CYS A 391 13.07 -25.60 4.06
CA CYS A 391 12.81 -25.14 2.69
C CYS A 391 13.10 -26.18 1.60
N LEU A 392 13.59 -27.38 1.94
CA LEU A 392 13.81 -28.47 0.99
C LEU A 392 12.62 -29.45 0.96
N GLU A 393 11.92 -29.47 -0.16
CA GLU A 393 12.22 -30.34 -1.30
C GLU A 393 12.63 -31.82 -1.11
N ILE A 394 12.39 -32.53 0.00
CA ILE A 394 12.89 -33.92 0.16
C ILE A 394 11.78 -34.93 -0.14
N ARG A 395 11.99 -35.82 -1.12
CA ARG A 395 10.96 -36.77 -1.58
C ARG A 395 11.48 -38.19 -1.80
N PHE A 396 10.58 -39.15 -1.61
CA PHE A 396 10.72 -40.50 -2.14
C PHE A 396 10.47 -40.50 -3.66
N ASP A 397 11.10 -41.43 -4.36
CA ASP A 397 10.82 -41.68 -5.77
C ASP A 397 10.96 -43.18 -6.10
N SER A 398 10.92 -43.50 -7.39
CA SER A 398 11.07 -44.87 -7.89
C SER A 398 12.45 -45.48 -7.63
N SER A 399 13.45 -44.68 -7.25
CA SER A 399 14.79 -45.14 -6.88
C SER A 399 14.96 -45.38 -5.38
N SER A 400 13.98 -44.97 -4.56
CA SER A 400 14.01 -45.15 -3.11
C SER A 400 13.76 -46.62 -2.69
N PRO A 401 14.37 -47.10 -1.59
CA PRO A 401 14.17 -48.47 -1.08
C PRO A 401 12.71 -48.77 -0.72
N GLU A 402 12.22 -49.96 -1.07
CA GLU A 402 10.84 -50.42 -0.86
C GLU A 402 10.33 -50.28 0.60
N GLY A 403 9.01 -50.16 0.76
CA GLY A 403 8.33 -50.10 2.07
C GLY A 403 8.02 -48.70 2.57
N TRP A 404 8.47 -47.65 1.89
CA TRP A 404 8.17 -46.25 2.23
C TRP A 404 6.68 -45.91 2.03
N ASP A 405 6.01 -46.62 1.13
CA ASP A 405 4.58 -46.53 0.83
C ASP A 405 3.67 -46.87 2.02
N LYS A 406 4.21 -47.60 3.00
CA LYS A 406 3.51 -48.02 4.23
C LYS A 406 3.75 -47.08 5.41
N LEU A 407 4.57 -46.03 5.24
CA LEU A 407 4.87 -45.09 6.31
C LEU A 407 3.65 -44.25 6.65
N VAL A 408 3.31 -44.22 7.94
CA VAL A 408 2.20 -43.41 8.45
C VAL A 408 2.66 -41.96 8.62
N PRO A 409 1.88 -40.96 8.18
CA PRO A 409 2.18 -39.55 8.40
C PRO A 409 2.37 -39.23 9.88
N GLY A 410 3.32 -38.35 10.20
CA GLY A 410 3.71 -38.07 11.59
C GLY A 410 4.80 -39.01 12.15
N THR A 411 5.23 -40.01 11.39
CA THR A 411 6.32 -40.92 11.77
C THR A 411 7.69 -40.32 11.45
N TRP A 412 8.65 -40.51 12.36
CA TRP A 412 10.05 -40.11 12.17
C TRP A 412 10.88 -41.24 11.57
N ILE A 413 11.73 -40.90 10.59
CA ILE A 413 12.68 -41.81 9.97
C ILE A 413 14.06 -41.17 9.88
N ASN A 414 15.11 -41.99 9.85
CA ASN A 414 16.45 -41.55 9.51
C ASN A 414 16.58 -41.70 8.01
N PHE A 415 17.13 -40.71 7.31
CA PHE A 415 17.30 -40.79 5.88
C PHE A 415 18.68 -40.31 5.44
N THR A 416 19.09 -40.80 4.28
CA THR A 416 20.10 -40.15 3.44
C THR A 416 19.45 -39.70 2.13
N ALA A 417 19.80 -38.50 1.68
CA ALA A 417 19.28 -37.95 0.43
C ALA A 417 20.37 -37.29 -0.40
N TRP A 418 20.26 -37.41 -1.71
CA TRP A 418 21.20 -36.82 -2.66
C TRP A 418 20.45 -36.00 -3.71
N SER A 419 21.17 -35.09 -4.35
CA SER A 419 20.62 -34.27 -5.43
C SER A 419 21.65 -34.16 -6.56
N SER A 420 21.18 -34.19 -7.81
CA SER A 420 22.02 -33.94 -8.97
C SER A 420 22.45 -32.47 -9.04
N PRO A 421 23.54 -32.14 -9.77
CA PRO A 421 23.87 -30.75 -10.10
C PRO A 421 22.68 -30.02 -10.74
N GLY A 422 22.53 -28.73 -10.44
CA GLY A 422 21.40 -27.92 -10.88
C GLY A 422 20.54 -27.42 -9.72
N ILE A 423 19.22 -27.41 -9.91
CA ILE A 423 18.27 -26.99 -8.87
C ILE A 423 18.21 -28.10 -7.80
N PRO A 424 18.34 -27.78 -6.50
CA PRO A 424 18.34 -28.78 -5.45
C PRO A 424 16.99 -29.52 -5.36
N GLU A 425 16.98 -30.75 -5.86
CA GLU A 425 15.91 -31.74 -5.69
C GLU A 425 16.47 -32.95 -4.95
N PHE A 426 16.16 -33.10 -3.67
CA PHE A 426 16.73 -34.17 -2.85
C PHE A 426 15.86 -35.42 -2.89
N ARG A 427 16.46 -36.51 -3.38
CA ARG A 427 15.83 -37.83 -3.47
C ARG A 427 16.40 -38.75 -2.41
N ILE A 428 15.52 -39.48 -1.74
CA ILE A 428 15.90 -40.40 -0.66
C ILE A 428 16.59 -41.62 -1.24
N LYS A 429 17.80 -41.90 -0.73
CA LYS A 429 18.65 -43.02 -1.13
C LYS A 429 18.56 -44.18 -0.16
N THR A 430 18.61 -43.90 1.14
CA THR A 430 18.40 -44.89 2.20
C THR A 430 17.51 -44.30 3.28
N TRP A 431 16.72 -45.14 3.94
CA TRP A 431 15.93 -44.73 5.08
C TRP A 431 15.72 -45.89 6.06
N ASN A 432 15.52 -45.57 7.35
CA ASN A 432 15.17 -46.53 8.39
C ASN A 432 14.20 -45.88 9.38
N SER A 433 13.21 -46.64 9.86
CA SER A 433 12.32 -46.18 10.94
C SER A 433 13.12 -45.92 12.21
N ILE A 434 12.88 -44.79 12.87
CA ILE A 434 13.51 -44.44 14.14
C ILE A 434 12.49 -44.65 15.26
N PHE A 435 12.91 -45.30 16.34
CA PHE A 435 12.26 -45.15 17.64
C PHE A 435 13.21 -44.39 18.57
N ASN A 436 13.08 -43.06 18.59
CA ASN A 436 13.91 -42.19 19.42
C ASN A 436 13.00 -41.54 20.46
N PRO A 437 13.15 -41.85 21.76
CA PRO A 437 12.30 -41.28 22.81
C PRO A 437 12.46 -39.76 22.97
N VAL A 438 13.49 -39.15 22.37
CA VAL A 438 13.68 -37.69 22.34
C VAL A 438 12.84 -37.01 21.25
N LEU A 439 12.47 -37.75 20.19
CA LEU A 439 11.60 -37.25 19.13
C LEU A 439 10.14 -37.49 19.55
N MET A 440 9.39 -36.43 19.80
CA MET A 440 7.96 -36.55 20.07
C MET A 440 7.24 -37.13 18.85
N GLN A 441 6.35 -38.10 19.09
CA GLN A 441 5.40 -38.53 18.07
C GLN A 441 4.49 -37.36 17.73
N ILE A 442 4.38 -37.03 16.45
CA ILE A 442 3.56 -35.92 15.98
C ILE A 442 2.21 -36.48 15.53
N HIS A 443 1.15 -35.98 16.15
CA HIS A 443 -0.20 -36.32 15.73
C HIS A 443 -0.49 -35.73 14.35
N ALA A 444 -0.91 -36.57 13.41
CA ALA A 444 -1.30 -36.19 12.06
C ALA A 444 -2.74 -36.60 11.80
N VAL A 445 -3.58 -35.63 11.39
CA VAL A 445 -5.00 -35.84 11.10
C VAL A 445 -5.25 -35.63 9.61
N PRO A 446 -5.91 -36.57 8.91
CA PRO A 446 -6.26 -36.41 7.52
C PRO A 446 -7.30 -35.30 7.32
N THR A 447 -7.13 -34.50 6.29
CA THR A 447 -8.03 -33.41 5.90
C THR A 447 -8.33 -33.48 4.40
N CYS A 448 -9.31 -32.72 3.92
CA CYS A 448 -9.64 -32.66 2.49
C CYS A 448 -8.49 -32.12 1.60
N ARG A 449 -7.40 -31.60 2.18
CA ARG A 449 -6.25 -31.02 1.45
C ARG A 449 -4.91 -31.65 1.82
N GLY A 450 -4.90 -32.86 2.41
CA GLY A 450 -3.69 -33.53 2.89
C GLY A 450 -3.75 -33.77 4.39
N TYR A 451 -2.67 -33.55 5.11
CA TYR A 451 -2.61 -33.77 6.57
C TYR A 451 -2.43 -32.46 7.34
N ALA A 452 -3.09 -32.40 8.50
CA ALA A 452 -2.81 -31.40 9.53
C ALA A 452 -1.95 -32.07 10.62
N PHE A 453 -0.94 -31.35 11.10
CA PHE A 453 0.02 -31.84 12.08
C PHE A 453 -0.05 -30.99 13.34
N GLU A 454 -0.03 -31.66 14.49
CA GLU A 454 0.12 -30.99 15.77
C GLU A 454 1.56 -30.45 15.91
N THR A 455 1.67 -29.24 16.44
CA THR A 455 2.96 -28.62 16.74
C THR A 455 2.89 -27.79 18.01
N PHE A 456 4.05 -27.65 18.63
CA PHE A 456 4.26 -26.85 19.82
C PHE A 456 5.31 -25.77 19.55
N GLY A 457 5.14 -24.58 20.11
CA GLY A 457 6.16 -23.56 20.01
C GLY A 457 5.91 -22.32 20.87
N TYR A 458 6.91 -21.45 20.92
CA TYR A 458 6.85 -20.19 21.67
C TYR A 458 6.34 -19.07 20.76
N PHE A 459 5.33 -18.33 21.22
CA PHE A 459 4.80 -17.20 20.47
C PHE A 459 5.69 -15.97 20.67
N LYS A 460 6.32 -15.54 19.57
CA LYS A 460 7.13 -14.32 19.52
C LYS A 460 6.24 -13.17 19.09
N GLN A 461 5.72 -12.44 20.07
CA GLN A 461 4.81 -11.31 19.82
C GLN A 461 5.43 -10.23 18.92
N GLU A 462 6.75 -10.04 18.96
CA GLU A 462 7.48 -9.10 18.10
C GLU A 462 7.65 -9.55 16.64
N LEU A 463 7.35 -10.82 16.35
CA LEU A 463 7.35 -11.38 15.00
C LEU A 463 5.94 -11.78 14.52
N GLY A 464 4.94 -11.77 15.40
CA GLY A 464 3.60 -12.25 15.08
C GLY A 464 3.55 -13.72 14.69
N ALA A 465 4.49 -14.52 15.21
CA ALA A 465 4.69 -15.90 14.77
C ALA A 465 5.07 -16.81 15.93
N ILE A 466 4.70 -18.09 15.80
CA ILE A 466 5.16 -19.15 16.69
C ILE A 466 6.43 -19.79 16.13
N LYS A 467 7.45 -19.93 16.97
CA LYS A 467 8.68 -20.66 16.64
C LYS A 467 8.54 -22.10 17.10
N SER A 468 8.27 -23.00 16.15
CA SER A 468 8.30 -24.45 16.31
C SER A 468 9.71 -25.00 16.04
N SER A 469 10.14 -25.99 16.83
CA SER A 469 11.40 -26.70 16.59
C SER A 469 11.33 -27.63 15.37
N VAL A 470 10.12 -28.07 14.99
CA VAL A 470 9.91 -29.02 13.90
C VAL A 470 9.49 -28.33 12.61
N PHE A 471 8.56 -27.38 12.69
CA PHE A 471 7.95 -26.73 11.52
C PHE A 471 8.49 -25.32 11.24
N GLY A 472 9.45 -24.86 12.03
CA GLY A 472 10.03 -23.51 11.90
C GLY A 472 9.07 -22.41 12.37
N PHE A 473 9.03 -21.29 11.65
CA PHE A 473 8.13 -20.19 11.99
C PHE A 473 6.74 -20.38 11.37
N ILE A 474 5.71 -20.15 12.18
CA ILE A 474 4.30 -20.22 11.80
C ILE A 474 3.69 -18.84 12.02
N GLU A 475 3.35 -18.14 10.93
CA GLU A 475 2.66 -16.84 10.99
C GLU A 475 1.28 -17.01 11.64
N ILE A 476 0.98 -16.20 12.67
CA ILE A 476 -0.31 -16.19 13.34
C ILE A 476 -1.08 -14.93 12.90
N PRO A 477 -2.31 -15.05 12.39
CA PRO A 477 -3.17 -13.89 12.13
C PRO A 477 -3.37 -13.05 13.39
N ARG A 478 -3.37 -11.72 13.24
CA ARG A 478 -3.38 -10.78 14.38
C ARG A 478 -4.59 -10.99 15.29
N GLU A 479 -5.73 -11.31 14.70
CA GLU A 479 -7.01 -11.54 15.39
C GLU A 479 -6.92 -12.72 16.36
N LYS A 480 -5.97 -13.63 16.12
CA LYS A 480 -5.75 -14.85 16.90
C LYS A 480 -4.63 -14.70 17.94
N TRP A 481 -3.95 -13.56 18.02
CA TRP A 481 -2.83 -13.38 18.96
C TRP A 481 -3.25 -13.44 20.43
N SER A 482 -4.48 -13.04 20.76
CA SER A 482 -5.04 -13.13 22.12
C SER A 482 -5.20 -14.57 22.61
N LEU A 483 -5.28 -15.52 21.69
CA LEU A 483 -5.40 -16.96 21.98
C LEU A 483 -4.04 -17.64 22.18
N MET A 484 -2.93 -16.91 21.98
CA MET A 484 -1.58 -17.44 22.10
C MET A 484 -1.03 -17.23 23.52
N ASN A 485 -0.28 -18.21 24.02
CA ASN A 485 0.49 -18.03 25.24
C ASN A 485 1.70 -17.15 24.93
N ALA A 486 1.86 -16.05 25.67
CA ALA A 486 3.07 -15.23 25.59
C ALA A 486 4.32 -16.07 25.92
N GLU A 487 5.48 -15.69 25.38
CA GLU A 487 6.74 -16.46 25.49
C GLU A 487 7.13 -16.79 26.95
N ASP A 488 6.82 -15.88 27.89
CA ASP A 488 7.04 -16.01 29.32
C ASP A 488 6.01 -16.91 30.04
N LYS A 489 4.83 -17.12 29.44
CA LYS A 489 3.71 -17.87 30.01
C LYS A 489 3.69 -19.35 29.61
N GLY A 490 4.43 -19.72 28.55
CA GLY A 490 4.62 -21.11 28.17
C GLY A 490 4.48 -21.37 26.67
N VAL A 491 4.38 -22.65 26.33
CA VAL A 491 4.29 -23.13 24.95
C VAL A 491 2.84 -23.08 24.47
N THR A 492 2.64 -22.76 23.20
CA THR A 492 1.33 -22.81 22.55
C THR A 492 1.25 -24.06 21.67
N THR A 493 0.16 -24.80 21.77
CA THR A 493 -0.17 -25.93 20.89
C THR A 493 -1.00 -25.43 19.73
N LEU A 494 -0.67 -25.87 18.51
CA LEU A 494 -1.37 -25.50 17.29
C LEU A 494 -1.42 -26.67 16.32
N TRP A 495 -2.29 -26.55 15.32
CA TRP A 495 -2.34 -27.43 14.18
C TRP A 495 -1.91 -26.68 12.92
N VAL A 496 -0.96 -27.27 12.19
CA VAL A 496 -0.41 -26.70 10.96
C VAL A 496 -0.65 -27.63 9.78
N ARG A 497 -0.65 -27.07 8.58
CA ARG A 497 -0.71 -27.85 7.34
C ARG A 497 0.25 -27.30 6.32
N GLU A 498 0.62 -28.13 5.36
CA GLU A 498 1.42 -27.69 4.23
C GLU A 498 0.61 -26.80 3.29
N ASP A 499 1.15 -25.63 2.91
CA ASP A 499 0.53 -24.72 1.95
C ASP A 499 1.11 -24.94 0.54
N LYS A 500 0.50 -25.87 -0.21
CA LYS A 500 0.90 -26.18 -1.58
C LYS A 500 0.65 -25.05 -2.58
N ARG A 501 -0.11 -24.00 -2.20
CA ARG A 501 -0.45 -22.87 -3.07
C ARG A 501 0.48 -21.68 -2.85
N ASN A 502 1.01 -21.52 -1.65
CA ASN A 502 1.80 -20.37 -1.27
C ASN A 502 3.27 -20.75 -1.10
N LYS A 503 4.10 -20.40 -2.10
CA LYS A 503 5.56 -20.60 -2.02
C LYS A 503 6.24 -19.81 -0.89
N LYS A 504 5.50 -18.92 -0.21
CA LYS A 504 6.04 -18.05 0.84
C LYS A 504 6.42 -18.85 2.08
N THR A 505 5.56 -19.71 2.63
CA THR A 505 5.86 -20.47 3.87
C THR A 505 5.34 -21.88 3.72
N ARG A 506 6.21 -22.89 3.85
CA ARG A 506 5.82 -24.30 3.61
C ARG A 506 4.66 -24.74 4.51
N PHE A 507 4.65 -24.32 5.78
CA PHE A 507 3.57 -24.62 6.72
C PHE A 507 2.85 -23.37 7.17
N VAL A 508 1.53 -23.46 7.29
CA VAL A 508 0.64 -22.38 7.74
C VAL A 508 -0.29 -22.87 8.86
N LEU A 509 -0.77 -21.93 9.67
CA LEU A 509 -1.78 -22.22 10.69
C LEU A 509 -3.03 -22.83 10.04
N HIS A 510 -3.40 -24.02 10.51
CA HIS A 510 -4.66 -24.67 10.15
C HIS A 510 -5.75 -24.32 11.17
N SER A 511 -5.51 -24.63 12.45
CA SER A 511 -6.42 -24.37 13.56
C SER A 511 -5.64 -24.24 14.87
N ILE A 512 -6.28 -23.62 15.86
CA ILE A 512 -5.76 -23.56 17.23
C ILE A 512 -6.28 -24.76 18.02
N GLU A 513 -7.52 -25.16 17.74
CA GLU A 513 -8.15 -26.35 18.31
C GLU A 513 -7.84 -27.59 17.48
N ALA A 514 -7.97 -28.76 18.11
CA ALA A 514 -7.79 -30.04 17.44
C ALA A 514 -8.82 -30.22 16.31
N PRO A 515 -8.38 -30.55 15.08
CA PRO A 515 -9.29 -30.91 14.01
C PRO A 515 -10.12 -32.13 14.42
N GLN A 516 -11.42 -32.08 14.17
CA GLN A 516 -12.26 -33.25 14.31
C GLN A 516 -11.91 -34.25 13.20
N ASP A 517 -11.84 -35.53 13.54
CA ASP A 517 -11.65 -36.58 12.54
C ASP A 517 -12.77 -36.48 11.50
N VAL A 518 -12.40 -36.56 10.22
CA VAL A 518 -13.38 -36.77 9.16
C VAL A 518 -13.97 -38.15 9.41
N VAL A 519 -15.11 -38.19 10.10
CA VAL A 519 -15.94 -39.38 10.18
C VAL A 519 -16.15 -39.83 8.73
N LYS A 520 -15.77 -41.07 8.44
CA LYS A 520 -16.15 -41.73 7.19
C LYS A 520 -17.66 -41.93 7.24
N ASP A 521 -18.41 -40.89 6.90
CA ASP A 521 -19.82 -41.04 6.60
C ASP A 521 -19.92 -41.78 5.27
N THR A 522 -20.21 -43.06 5.42
CA THR A 522 -20.79 -43.94 4.40
C THR A 522 -21.87 -43.21 3.62
N ASP A 523 -21.79 -43.37 2.30
CA ASP A 523 -22.81 -43.13 1.28
C ASP A 523 -24.22 -42.91 1.82
N GLU A 524 -24.73 -41.69 1.69
CA GLU A 524 -26.15 -41.48 1.39
C GLU A 524 -26.35 -40.19 0.58
N GLU A 525 -26.93 -40.39 -0.60
CA GLU A 525 -27.29 -39.36 -1.56
C GLU A 525 -28.22 -38.31 -0.95
N SER A 526 -27.86 -37.03 -1.08
CA SER A 526 -28.87 -35.98 -1.20
C SER A 526 -28.40 -34.92 -2.20
N LEU A 527 -28.74 -35.18 -3.46
CA LEU A 527 -28.85 -34.17 -4.49
C LEU A 527 -30.04 -33.27 -4.16
N GLN A 528 -29.81 -32.01 -3.84
CA GLN A 528 -30.39 -30.90 -4.61
C GLN A 528 -29.77 -29.53 -4.27
N PRO A 529 -29.73 -28.60 -5.25
CA PRO A 529 -28.85 -27.45 -5.25
C PRO A 529 -29.53 -26.18 -4.72
N LEU A 530 -28.80 -25.39 -3.94
CA LEU A 530 -29.09 -23.97 -3.79
C LEU A 530 -27.89 -23.17 -4.27
N MET A 531 -28.11 -22.50 -5.40
CA MET A 531 -27.21 -21.51 -5.97
C MET A 531 -27.18 -20.23 -5.14
N ASN A 532 -26.09 -19.48 -5.38
CA ASN A 532 -25.83 -18.07 -5.14
C ASN A 532 -25.30 -17.71 -3.75
N ASP A 533 -23.96 -17.65 -3.64
CA ASP A 533 -23.33 -16.34 -3.53
C ASP A 533 -22.00 -16.27 -4.30
N VAL A 534 -22.06 -15.36 -5.27
CA VAL A 534 -21.10 -14.90 -6.27
C VAL A 534 -19.63 -14.89 -5.84
N GLN A 535 -18.82 -15.69 -6.54
CA GLN A 535 -17.42 -15.40 -6.80
C GLN A 535 -17.28 -14.03 -7.45
N GLN A 536 -16.95 -12.99 -6.68
CA GLN A 536 -16.30 -11.82 -7.25
C GLN A 536 -14.82 -12.13 -7.44
N CYS A 537 -14.50 -12.58 -8.65
CA CYS A 537 -13.16 -12.45 -9.22
C CYS A 537 -12.76 -10.97 -9.21
N TYR A 538 -11.84 -10.57 -8.34
CA TYR A 538 -11.15 -9.29 -8.52
C TYR A 538 -10.27 -9.39 -9.76
N VAL A 539 -10.72 -8.72 -10.82
CA VAL A 539 -9.94 -8.36 -12.00
C VAL A 539 -8.76 -7.52 -11.51
N THR A 540 -7.55 -8.06 -11.64
CA THR A 540 -6.35 -7.24 -11.52
C THR A 540 -6.31 -6.36 -12.76
N GLU A 541 -6.73 -5.11 -12.64
CA GLU A 541 -6.48 -4.10 -13.67
C GLU A 541 -4.96 -3.91 -13.81
N LYS A 542 -4.36 -4.69 -14.70
CA LYS A 542 -3.03 -4.41 -15.22
C LYS A 542 -3.18 -3.21 -16.15
N PHE A 543 -2.70 -2.05 -15.69
CA PHE A 543 -2.52 -0.88 -16.54
C PHE A 543 -1.70 -1.25 -17.78
N ILE A 544 -2.25 -0.97 -18.96
CA ILE A 544 -1.54 -1.04 -20.24
C ILE A 544 -0.84 0.31 -20.43
N VAL A 545 0.48 0.32 -20.37
CA VAL A 545 1.31 1.52 -20.63
C VAL A 545 1.86 1.48 -22.07
N PRO A 546 1.91 2.61 -22.82
CA PRO A 546 2.20 2.60 -24.26
C PRO A 546 3.66 2.25 -24.60
N CYS A 547 3.87 1.42 -25.64
CA CYS A 547 5.20 1.09 -26.18
C CYS A 547 5.90 2.31 -26.80
N LYS A 548 7.17 2.57 -26.44
CA LYS A 548 8.05 3.57 -27.09
C LYS A 548 9.12 2.95 -28.01
N GLY A 549 8.81 1.86 -28.71
CA GLY A 549 9.79 1.21 -29.61
C GLY A 549 9.16 0.25 -30.61
N ILE A 550 9.84 0.11 -31.75
CA ILE A 550 9.36 -0.57 -32.98
C ILE A 550 9.35 -2.11 -32.82
N ASP A 551 10.09 -2.65 -31.82
CA ASP A 551 10.13 -4.07 -31.45
C ASP A 551 9.84 -4.29 -29.95
N CYS A 552 8.63 -3.92 -29.49
CA CYS A 552 8.20 -4.23 -28.13
C CYS A 552 7.58 -5.63 -28.01
N GLU A 553 7.69 -6.25 -26.82
CA GLU A 553 7.08 -7.57 -26.52
C GLU A 553 5.56 -7.59 -26.78
N GLY A 554 4.89 -6.43 -26.67
CA GLY A 554 3.48 -6.27 -27.02
C GLY A 554 3.21 -6.51 -28.51
N LYS A 555 4.09 -6.08 -29.42
CA LYS A 555 3.99 -6.34 -30.86
C LYS A 555 4.18 -7.83 -31.16
N GLN A 556 5.13 -8.48 -30.48
CA GLN A 556 5.37 -9.92 -30.59
C GLN A 556 4.18 -10.75 -30.07
N LEU A 557 3.57 -10.32 -28.96
CA LEU A 557 2.36 -10.93 -28.42
C LEU A 557 1.16 -10.76 -29.37
N LEU A 558 0.97 -9.56 -29.92
CA LEU A 558 -0.06 -9.29 -30.94
C LEU A 558 0.14 -10.15 -32.19
N LEU A 559 1.36 -10.28 -32.68
CA LEU A 559 1.72 -11.18 -33.79
C LEU A 559 1.35 -12.64 -33.49
N ARG A 560 1.67 -13.13 -32.28
CA ARG A 560 1.29 -14.49 -31.85
C ARG A 560 -0.22 -14.67 -31.79
N CYS A 561 -0.95 -13.67 -31.30
CA CYS A 561 -2.41 -13.68 -31.27
C CYS A 561 -3.02 -13.67 -32.68
N PHE A 562 -2.47 -12.89 -33.61
CA PHE A 562 -2.93 -12.80 -35.00
C PHE A 562 -2.60 -14.05 -35.82
N ASN A 563 -1.52 -14.75 -35.47
CA ASN A 563 -1.19 -16.04 -36.06
C ASN A 563 -2.11 -17.19 -35.56
N ASN A 564 -2.94 -16.94 -34.54
CA ASN A 564 -3.92 -17.88 -34.04
C ASN A 564 -5.30 -17.65 -34.68
N ARG A 565 -5.69 -18.54 -35.60
CA ARG A 565 -6.97 -18.46 -36.33
C ARG A 565 -8.21 -18.40 -35.43
N ALA A 566 -8.20 -19.05 -34.26
CA ALA A 566 -9.34 -19.02 -33.35
C ALA A 566 -9.55 -17.63 -32.72
N ILE A 567 -8.45 -16.95 -32.41
CA ILE A 567 -8.46 -15.60 -31.84
C ILE A 567 -8.88 -14.58 -32.90
N VAL A 568 -8.34 -14.69 -34.12
CA VAL A 568 -8.72 -13.82 -35.25
C VAL A 568 -10.19 -13.96 -35.60
N ASN A 569 -10.73 -15.18 -35.66
CA ASN A 569 -12.15 -15.40 -35.95
C ASN A 569 -13.07 -14.83 -34.86
N ASN A 570 -12.64 -14.82 -33.60
CA ASN A 570 -13.38 -14.16 -32.52
C ASN A 570 -13.26 -12.63 -32.61
N LEU A 571 -12.10 -12.09 -32.95
CA LEU A 571 -11.90 -10.65 -33.16
C LEU A 571 -12.76 -10.12 -34.32
N ILE A 572 -12.84 -10.85 -35.44
CA ILE A 572 -13.70 -10.49 -36.58
C ILE A 572 -15.19 -10.50 -36.19
N LYS A 573 -15.59 -11.40 -35.28
CA LYS A 573 -16.98 -11.46 -34.80
C LYS A 573 -17.35 -10.37 -33.79
N VAL A 574 -16.36 -9.85 -33.05
CA VAL A 574 -16.58 -8.98 -31.88
C VAL A 574 -16.19 -7.51 -32.14
N SER A 575 -15.33 -7.23 -33.12
CA SER A 575 -14.83 -5.89 -33.41
C SER A 575 -15.27 -5.38 -34.78
N ALA A 576 -15.65 -4.10 -34.85
CA ALA A 576 -15.87 -3.40 -36.12
C ALA A 576 -14.55 -3.33 -36.92
N ASP A 577 -14.66 -3.34 -38.25
CA ASP A 577 -13.54 -3.43 -39.21
C ASP A 577 -12.37 -2.45 -38.94
N GLU A 578 -12.64 -1.31 -38.29
CA GLU A 578 -11.64 -0.30 -37.93
C GLU A 578 -10.59 -0.78 -36.92
N LEU A 579 -10.96 -1.60 -35.94
CA LEU A 579 -10.02 -2.10 -34.93
C LEU A 579 -9.04 -3.10 -35.55
N LEU A 580 -9.56 -4.01 -36.39
CA LEU A 580 -8.78 -5.00 -37.11
C LEU A 580 -7.79 -4.31 -38.06
N THR A 581 -8.26 -3.30 -38.79
CA THR A 581 -7.45 -2.50 -39.72
C THR A 581 -6.34 -1.74 -38.99
N SER A 582 -6.64 -1.16 -37.83
CA SER A 582 -5.66 -0.43 -37.00
C SER A 582 -4.57 -1.34 -36.46
N ILE A 583 -4.92 -2.56 -36.03
CA ILE A 583 -3.97 -3.57 -35.55
C ILE A 583 -3.07 -4.07 -36.68
N VAL A 584 -3.63 -4.36 -37.87
CA VAL A 584 -2.85 -4.78 -39.04
C VAL A 584 -1.85 -3.69 -39.43
N LYS A 585 -2.28 -2.43 -39.47
CA LYS A 585 -1.42 -1.28 -39.80
C LYS A 585 -0.25 -1.12 -38.83
N LEU A 586 -0.48 -1.38 -37.53
CA LEU A 586 0.54 -1.39 -36.47
C LEU A 586 1.56 -2.52 -36.61
N LEU A 587 1.16 -3.67 -37.17
CA LEU A 587 2.04 -4.81 -37.40
C LEU A 587 2.86 -4.68 -38.70
N THR A 588 2.33 -3.97 -39.71
CA THR A 588 2.96 -3.81 -41.03
C THR A 588 3.84 -2.57 -41.19
N THR A 589 3.88 -1.65 -40.22
CA THR A 589 4.81 -0.50 -40.25
C THR A 589 6.25 -0.97 -40.05
N GLU A 590 6.94 -1.26 -41.17
CA GLU A 590 8.38 -1.51 -41.22
C GLU A 590 9.14 -0.26 -41.69
N LYS A 591 10.19 0.07 -40.91
CA LYS A 591 11.34 0.97 -41.13
C LYS A 591 11.10 2.49 -41.17
N PRO A 592 11.87 3.28 -40.39
CA PRO A 592 12.16 4.66 -40.77
C PRO A 592 13.11 4.66 -41.99
N GLU A 593 12.82 5.52 -42.96
CA GLU A 593 13.81 6.01 -43.91
C GLU A 593 14.89 6.79 -43.11
N ASP A 594 16.16 6.44 -43.36
CA ASP A 594 17.45 6.99 -42.90
C ASP A 594 17.51 8.01 -41.74
#